data_AF-A0A965HKI5-F1
#
_entry.id   AF-A0A965HKI5-F1
#
_cell.length_a   1.000
_cell.length_b   1.000
_cell.length_c   1.000
_cell.angle_alpha   90.00
_cell.angle_beta   90.00
_cell.angle_gamma   90.00
#
_symmetry.space_group_name_H-M   'P 1'
#
loop_
_entity.id
_entity.type
_entity.pdbx_description
1 polymer ?
#
loop_
_entity_poly.entity_id
_entity_poly.type
_entity_poly.pdbx_seq_one_letter_code
_entity_poly.pdbx_strand_id
1 'polypeptide(L)'
;DAAMALRDKLQAGEHIFIPQGHAVGLYSVHFYAQDSEQAGLLARAQEIENLEKQIRSQSLMAQEAKSQLSRAESASSQAASQRSQLRQQSAEAQAKVHALNVDVLRLQQQAQQVSERQGQLASELTELQTQSVAHEQKQQASHAKFEELDLQLAQTQERHAQLQDASLAKEKEFQSLRESSLQLDKQCQEAEFQVRSLQARQQELQRTQDTAAQQIETLNNEQSRQQEELNVLSDTTARAGLQDALALQLERETLLASKRNEYDDLTNRLRTSNEERLKIEHQLEPLRQRIVDTQLKAQAARLGFEQYDQLLQDAQTDLEAVAASIEHESVKLAGLSNEIDQLQRETQSLGAVNLAALEELGTARERKTFLDAQSADLN
;
A
#
# COMPACT_ATOMS: atom_id res chain seq x y z
N ASP A 1 -185.00 124.30 -54.61
CA ASP A 1 -185.79 124.70 -53.42
C ASP A 1 -186.56 126.00 -53.58
N ALA A 2 -185.94 127.14 -53.90
CA ALA A 2 -186.67 128.41 -54.09
C ALA A 2 -187.81 128.35 -55.14
N ALA A 3 -187.61 127.62 -56.25
CA ALA A 3 -188.65 127.46 -57.29
C ALA A 3 -189.84 126.58 -56.85
N MET A 4 -189.66 125.67 -55.89
CA MET A 4 -190.75 124.85 -55.35
C MET A 4 -191.64 125.64 -54.36
N ALA A 5 -191.07 126.62 -53.66
CA ALA A 5 -191.80 127.44 -52.68
C ALA A 5 -192.74 128.49 -53.30
N LEU A 6 -192.52 128.85 -54.58
CA LEU A 6 -193.37 129.80 -55.33
C LEU A 6 -194.51 129.11 -56.08
N ARG A 7 -194.62 127.78 -55.96
CA ARG A 7 -195.58 126.94 -56.67
C ARG A 7 -197.03 127.37 -56.43
N ASP A 8 -197.39 127.74 -55.21
CA ASP A 8 -198.78 128.07 -54.83
C ASP A 8 -199.26 129.43 -55.38
N LYS A 9 -198.38 130.19 -56.05
CA LYS A 9 -198.70 131.49 -56.68
C LYS A 9 -198.87 131.41 -58.20
N LEU A 10 -198.62 130.25 -58.81
CA LEU A 10 -198.73 130.08 -60.27
C LEU A 10 -200.20 129.92 -60.67
N GLN A 11 -200.61 130.55 -61.78
CA GLN A 11 -201.89 130.25 -62.40
C GLN A 11 -201.80 129.04 -63.33
N ALA A 12 -202.96 128.49 -63.72
CA ALA A 12 -203.02 127.33 -64.59
C ALA A 12 -202.33 127.62 -65.94
N GLY A 13 -201.26 126.88 -66.23
CA GLY A 13 -200.45 127.01 -67.47
C GLY A 13 -199.07 127.64 -67.28
N GLU A 14 -198.78 128.22 -66.12
CA GLU A 14 -197.47 128.85 -65.84
C GLU A 14 -196.46 127.85 -65.26
N HIS A 15 -195.20 127.91 -65.72
CA HIS A 15 -194.10 127.06 -65.27
C HIS A 15 -192.85 127.87 -64.91
N ILE A 16 -192.16 127.48 -63.84
CA ILE A 16 -190.90 128.08 -63.40
C ILE A 16 -189.75 127.17 -63.81
N PHE A 17 -188.84 127.69 -64.64
CA PHE A 17 -187.60 127.00 -65.01
C PHE A 17 -186.46 127.42 -64.09
N ILE A 18 -185.66 126.46 -63.64
CA ILE A 18 -184.44 126.73 -62.88
C ILE A 18 -183.18 126.59 -63.75
N PRO A 19 -182.08 127.28 -63.40
CA PRO A 19 -180.86 127.31 -64.22
C PRO A 19 -180.26 125.94 -64.55
N GLN A 20 -180.58 124.92 -63.75
CA GLN A 20 -180.17 123.52 -63.96
C GLN A 20 -181.00 122.81 -65.04
N GLY A 21 -181.91 123.51 -65.73
CA GLY A 21 -182.71 123.00 -66.84
C GLY A 21 -183.97 122.24 -66.40
N HIS A 22 -184.25 122.14 -65.10
CA HIS A 22 -185.47 121.50 -64.59
C HIS A 22 -186.64 122.49 -64.62
N ALA A 23 -187.86 121.98 -64.81
CA ALA A 23 -189.09 122.78 -64.88
C ALA A 23 -190.07 122.37 -63.77
N VAL A 24 -190.64 123.34 -63.08
CA VAL A 24 -191.62 123.17 -61.99
C VAL A 24 -192.96 123.78 -62.40
N GLY A 25 -194.02 122.97 -62.45
CA GLY A 25 -195.39 123.39 -62.69
C GLY A 25 -196.29 123.19 -61.46
N LEU A 26 -197.55 123.65 -61.54
CA LEU A 26 -198.50 123.62 -60.41
C LEU A 26 -198.71 122.21 -59.83
N TYR A 27 -198.64 121.17 -60.67
CA TYR A 27 -198.84 119.75 -60.28
C TYR A 27 -197.73 118.79 -60.72
N SER A 28 -196.61 119.28 -61.28
CA SER A 28 -195.53 118.41 -61.81
C SER A 28 -194.14 119.04 -61.72
N VAL A 29 -193.10 118.19 -61.69
CA VAL A 29 -191.68 118.59 -61.75
C VAL A 29 -190.98 117.72 -62.80
N HIS A 30 -190.28 118.35 -63.73
CA HIS A 30 -189.52 117.68 -64.81
C HIS A 30 -188.03 117.90 -64.61
N PHE A 31 -187.28 116.80 -64.50
CA PHE A 31 -185.82 116.80 -64.34
C PHE A 31 -185.11 116.60 -65.69
N TYR A 32 -184.06 117.39 -65.91
CA TYR A 32 -183.18 117.33 -67.08
C TYR A 32 -181.89 116.59 -66.71
N ALA A 33 -181.48 115.60 -67.50
CA ALA A 33 -180.16 114.95 -67.37
C ALA A 33 -179.53 114.77 -68.76
N GLN A 34 -178.26 115.20 -68.89
CA GLN A 34 -177.45 115.05 -70.10
C GLN A 34 -176.77 113.68 -70.12
N ASP A 35 -176.95 112.94 -71.21
CA ASP A 35 -176.27 111.68 -71.53
C ASP A 35 -175.41 111.91 -72.78
N SER A 36 -174.07 111.76 -72.69
CA SER A 36 -173.19 111.94 -73.85
C SER A 36 -171.82 111.26 -73.69
N GLU A 37 -171.62 110.16 -74.42
CA GLU A 37 -170.41 109.31 -74.50
C GLU A 37 -169.15 109.99 -75.09
N GLN A 38 -169.19 111.27 -75.47
CA GLN A 38 -168.08 111.95 -76.14
C GLN A 38 -167.26 112.89 -75.24
N ALA A 39 -167.62 113.04 -73.96
CA ALA A 39 -166.97 113.98 -73.04
C ALA A 39 -165.71 113.45 -72.30
N GLY A 40 -165.28 112.19 -72.52
CA GLY A 40 -164.23 111.53 -71.71
C GLY A 40 -162.93 111.12 -72.43
N LEU A 41 -162.86 111.22 -73.76
CA LEU A 41 -161.71 110.73 -74.54
C LEU A 41 -160.40 111.48 -74.25
N LEU A 42 -160.48 112.80 -74.01
CA LEU A 42 -159.30 113.64 -73.72
C LEU A 42 -158.73 113.37 -72.32
N ALA A 43 -159.60 113.22 -71.31
CA ALA A 43 -159.19 112.91 -69.94
C ALA A 43 -158.51 111.53 -69.86
N ARG A 44 -159.04 110.54 -70.57
CA ARG A 44 -158.47 109.19 -70.60
C ARG A 44 -157.15 109.12 -71.38
N ALA A 45 -157.02 109.86 -72.49
CA ALA A 45 -155.75 109.99 -73.20
C ALA A 45 -154.67 110.63 -72.31
N GLN A 46 -155.05 111.64 -71.52
CA GLN A 46 -154.14 112.32 -70.59
C GLN A 46 -153.78 111.44 -69.38
N GLU A 47 -154.70 110.60 -68.89
CA GLU A 47 -154.40 109.57 -67.89
C GLU A 47 -153.44 108.50 -68.41
N ILE A 48 -153.64 108.02 -69.64
CA ILE A 48 -152.72 107.05 -70.27
C ILE A 48 -151.33 107.67 -70.42
N GLU A 49 -151.23 108.92 -70.89
CA GLU A 49 -149.95 109.61 -71.00
C GLU A 49 -149.26 109.78 -69.64
N ASN A 50 -150.03 110.10 -68.59
CA ASN A 50 -149.51 110.20 -67.23
C ASN A 50 -149.07 108.84 -66.67
N LEU A 51 -149.84 107.78 -66.89
CA LEU A 51 -149.47 106.41 -66.50
C LEU A 51 -148.24 105.92 -67.28
N GLU A 52 -148.12 106.25 -68.56
CA GLU A 52 -146.92 105.97 -69.35
C GLU A 52 -145.69 106.72 -68.85
N LYS A 53 -145.85 107.97 -68.38
CA LYS A 53 -144.78 108.74 -67.72
C LYS A 53 -144.40 108.10 -66.39
N GLN A 54 -145.37 107.66 -65.59
CA GLN A 54 -145.13 106.94 -64.34
C GLN A 54 -144.44 105.59 -64.55
N ILE A 55 -144.88 104.81 -65.54
CA ILE A 55 -144.26 103.54 -65.93
C ILE A 55 -142.82 103.77 -66.40
N ARG A 56 -142.58 104.82 -67.21
CA ARG A 56 -141.22 105.20 -67.62
C ARG A 56 -140.35 105.58 -66.42
N SER A 57 -140.87 106.39 -65.49
CA SER A 57 -140.19 106.79 -64.26
C SER A 57 -139.84 105.58 -63.37
N GLN A 58 -140.82 104.69 -63.11
CA GLN A 58 -140.63 103.47 -62.33
C GLN A 58 -139.67 102.48 -63.01
N SER A 59 -139.71 102.39 -64.34
CA SER A 59 -138.77 101.58 -65.12
C SER A 59 -137.33 102.12 -64.98
N LEU A 60 -137.14 103.44 -65.04
CA LEU A 60 -135.84 104.07 -64.81
C LEU A 60 -135.35 103.84 -63.37
N MET A 61 -136.20 104.01 -62.35
CA MET A 61 -135.87 103.73 -60.96
C MET A 61 -135.50 102.25 -60.74
N ALA A 62 -136.24 101.32 -61.35
CA ALA A 62 -135.94 99.90 -61.29
C ALA A 62 -134.62 99.55 -61.99
N GLN A 63 -134.31 100.19 -63.12
CA GLN A 63 -133.02 100.05 -63.80
C GLN A 63 -131.87 100.60 -62.95
N GLU A 64 -132.05 101.74 -62.29
CA GLU A 64 -131.07 102.33 -61.39
C GLU A 64 -130.84 101.44 -60.16
N ALA A 65 -131.91 100.95 -59.52
CA ALA A 65 -131.81 100.03 -58.40
C ALA A 65 -131.12 98.70 -58.78
N LYS A 66 -131.40 98.17 -59.98
CA LYS A 66 -130.67 96.99 -60.51
C LYS A 66 -129.19 97.28 -60.73
N SER A 67 -128.84 98.46 -61.24
CA SER A 67 -127.45 98.90 -61.41
C SER A 67 -126.74 99.03 -60.06
N GLN A 68 -127.40 99.63 -59.06
CA GLN A 68 -126.87 99.75 -57.70
C GLN A 68 -126.70 98.39 -57.02
N LEU A 69 -127.67 97.49 -57.16
CA LEU A 69 -127.59 96.11 -56.65
C LEU A 69 -126.40 95.38 -57.28
N SER A 70 -126.26 95.42 -58.61
CA SER A 70 -125.13 94.78 -59.30
C SER A 70 -123.77 95.32 -58.85
N ARG A 71 -123.66 96.63 -58.61
CA ARG A 71 -122.44 97.24 -58.04
C ARG A 71 -122.18 96.77 -56.61
N ALA A 72 -123.20 96.71 -55.76
CA ALA A 72 -123.09 96.25 -54.39
C ALA A 72 -122.74 94.74 -54.30
N GLU A 73 -123.33 93.91 -55.16
CA GLU A 73 -123.00 92.49 -55.29
C GLU A 73 -121.55 92.29 -55.76
N SER A 74 -121.11 93.08 -56.75
CA SER A 74 -119.72 93.06 -57.20
C SER A 74 -118.75 93.48 -56.09
N ALA A 75 -119.05 94.56 -55.36
CA ALA A 75 -118.24 95.01 -54.23
C ALA A 75 -118.21 93.99 -53.08
N SER A 76 -119.35 93.35 -52.77
CA SER A 76 -119.45 92.28 -51.77
C SER A 76 -118.64 91.05 -52.18
N SER A 77 -118.72 90.65 -53.45
CA SER A 77 -117.92 89.56 -54.02
C SER A 77 -116.41 89.85 -53.96
N GLN A 78 -116.01 91.08 -54.30
CA GLN A 78 -114.61 91.54 -54.18
C GLN A 78 -114.13 91.59 -52.73
N ALA A 79 -114.94 92.08 -51.80
CA ALA A 79 -114.59 92.10 -50.38
C ALA A 79 -114.50 90.67 -49.81
N ALA A 80 -115.39 89.76 -50.24
CA ALA A 80 -115.35 88.36 -49.84
C ALA A 80 -114.09 87.65 -50.36
N SER A 81 -113.68 87.91 -51.61
CA SER A 81 -112.45 87.35 -52.19
C SER A 81 -111.19 87.91 -51.51
N GLN A 82 -111.14 89.21 -51.26
CA GLN A 82 -110.05 89.85 -50.49
C GLN A 82 -109.95 89.29 -49.07
N ARG A 83 -111.08 89.11 -48.37
CA ARG A 83 -111.11 88.49 -47.04
C ARG A 83 -110.59 87.05 -47.07
N SER A 84 -110.94 86.29 -48.09
CA SER A 84 -110.43 84.92 -48.28
C SER A 84 -108.91 84.92 -48.45
N GLN A 85 -108.38 85.82 -49.30
CA GLN A 85 -106.94 85.99 -49.52
C GLN A 85 -106.20 86.40 -48.23
N LEU A 86 -106.71 87.39 -47.49
CA LEU A 86 -106.12 87.81 -46.22
C LEU A 86 -106.16 86.70 -45.16
N ARG A 87 -107.23 85.91 -45.10
CA ARG A 87 -107.30 84.72 -44.23
C ARG A 87 -106.26 83.68 -44.61
N GLN A 88 -106.08 83.41 -45.90
CA GLN A 88 -105.05 82.50 -46.38
C GLN A 88 -103.65 83.01 -46.01
N GLN A 89 -103.35 84.28 -46.26
CA GLN A 89 -102.07 84.90 -45.90
C GLN A 89 -101.81 84.85 -44.39
N SER A 90 -102.83 85.10 -43.56
CA SER A 90 -102.73 84.98 -42.10
C SER A 90 -102.45 83.54 -41.66
N ALA A 91 -103.12 82.56 -42.27
CA ALA A 91 -102.89 81.14 -41.97
C ALA A 91 -101.47 80.71 -42.38
N GLU A 92 -100.99 81.15 -43.55
CA GLU A 92 -99.62 80.91 -44.01
C GLU A 92 -98.59 81.57 -43.09
N ALA A 93 -98.84 82.80 -42.63
CA ALA A 93 -97.96 83.49 -41.69
C ALA A 93 -97.93 82.79 -40.32
N GLN A 94 -99.08 82.35 -39.81
CA GLN A 94 -99.16 81.57 -38.56
C GLN A 94 -98.43 80.23 -38.69
N ALA A 95 -98.57 79.53 -39.82
CA ALA A 95 -97.83 78.30 -40.09
C ALA A 95 -96.31 78.54 -40.14
N LYS A 96 -95.86 79.63 -40.76
CA LYS A 96 -94.43 80.03 -40.79
C LYS A 96 -93.89 80.33 -39.39
N VAL A 97 -94.64 81.09 -38.57
CA VAL A 97 -94.25 81.37 -37.17
C VAL A 97 -94.16 80.07 -36.38
N HIS A 98 -95.12 79.17 -36.53
CA HIS A 98 -95.10 77.89 -35.85
C HIS A 98 -93.88 77.04 -36.26
N ALA A 99 -93.59 76.94 -37.56
CA ALA A 99 -92.42 76.24 -38.06
C ALA A 99 -91.10 76.82 -37.50
N LEU A 100 -90.97 78.16 -37.51
CA LEU A 100 -89.80 78.82 -36.92
C LEU A 100 -89.68 78.59 -35.42
N ASN A 101 -90.78 78.57 -34.67
CA ASN A 101 -90.76 78.28 -33.23
C ASN A 101 -90.28 76.84 -32.96
N VAL A 102 -90.70 75.88 -33.78
CA VAL A 102 -90.21 74.49 -33.69
C VAL A 102 -88.72 74.44 -34.00
N ASP A 103 -88.25 75.16 -35.01
CA ASP A 103 -86.81 75.22 -35.34
C ASP A 103 -85.99 75.87 -34.22
N VAL A 104 -86.48 76.95 -33.60
CA VAL A 104 -85.84 77.60 -32.45
C VAL A 104 -85.76 76.65 -31.27
N LEU A 105 -86.84 75.93 -30.94
CA LEU A 105 -86.84 74.93 -29.87
C LEU A 105 -85.85 73.80 -30.15
N ARG A 106 -85.79 73.32 -31.40
CA ARG A 106 -84.83 72.29 -31.81
C ARG A 106 -83.39 72.78 -31.66
N LEU A 107 -83.09 74.00 -32.12
CA LEU A 107 -81.74 74.59 -32.01
C LEU A 107 -81.36 74.86 -30.55
N GLN A 108 -82.30 75.31 -29.71
CA GLN A 108 -82.07 75.47 -28.27
C GLN A 108 -81.77 74.14 -27.59
N GLN A 109 -82.53 73.09 -27.89
CA GLN A 109 -82.28 71.75 -27.37
C GLN A 109 -80.89 71.24 -27.81
N GLN A 110 -80.52 71.44 -29.07
CA GLN A 110 -79.19 71.06 -29.57
C GLN A 110 -78.06 71.85 -28.87
N ALA A 111 -78.24 73.16 -28.69
CA ALA A 111 -77.27 74.00 -27.99
C ALA A 111 -77.09 73.55 -26.52
N GLN A 112 -78.19 73.21 -25.85
CA GLN A 112 -78.14 72.70 -24.48
C GLN A 112 -77.41 71.34 -24.41
N GLN A 113 -77.72 70.40 -25.31
CA GLN A 113 -77.02 69.11 -25.38
C GLN A 113 -75.52 69.28 -25.65
N VAL A 114 -75.13 70.19 -26.53
CA VAL A 114 -73.72 70.49 -26.81
C VAL A 114 -73.05 71.09 -25.57
N SER A 115 -73.70 72.01 -24.87
CA SER A 115 -73.16 72.61 -23.63
C SER A 115 -72.98 71.55 -22.53
N GLU A 116 -73.94 70.66 -22.34
CA GLU A 116 -73.85 69.56 -21.38
C GLU A 116 -72.70 68.61 -21.75
N ARG A 117 -72.57 68.25 -23.03
CA ARG A 117 -71.48 67.40 -23.51
C ARG A 117 -70.11 68.07 -23.38
N GLN A 118 -70.01 69.37 -23.65
CA GLN A 118 -68.77 70.13 -23.44
C GLN A 118 -68.37 70.14 -21.96
N GLY A 119 -69.33 70.32 -21.05
CA GLY A 119 -69.08 70.23 -19.61
C GLY A 119 -68.54 68.86 -19.19
N GLN A 120 -69.15 67.77 -19.67
CA GLN A 120 -68.69 66.40 -19.43
C GLN A 120 -67.28 66.16 -19.97
N LEU A 121 -67.00 66.58 -21.21
CA LEU A 121 -65.68 66.43 -21.82
C LEU A 121 -64.62 67.24 -21.06
N ALA A 122 -64.97 68.43 -20.56
CA ALA A 122 -64.06 69.22 -19.75
C ALA A 122 -63.74 68.53 -18.42
N SER A 123 -64.72 67.93 -17.74
CA SER A 123 -64.46 67.14 -16.53
C SER A 123 -63.62 65.90 -16.82
N GLU A 124 -63.95 65.13 -17.85
CA GLU A 124 -63.18 63.95 -18.29
C GLU A 124 -61.72 64.34 -18.60
N LEU A 125 -61.49 65.48 -19.26
CA LEU A 125 -60.16 65.97 -19.59
C LEU A 125 -59.37 66.35 -18.33
N THR A 126 -60.00 67.03 -17.36
CA THR A 126 -59.34 67.34 -16.09
C THR A 126 -58.99 66.08 -15.29
N GLU A 127 -59.88 65.08 -15.29
CA GLU A 127 -59.62 63.79 -14.64
C GLU A 127 -58.43 63.07 -15.29
N LEU A 128 -58.40 62.99 -16.63
CA LEU A 128 -57.29 62.38 -17.36
C LEU A 128 -55.96 63.12 -17.13
N GLN A 129 -55.98 64.45 -17.06
CA GLN A 129 -54.79 65.24 -16.71
C GLN A 129 -54.30 64.91 -15.30
N THR A 130 -55.19 64.86 -14.31
CA THR A 130 -54.79 64.47 -12.94
C THR A 130 -54.25 63.04 -12.87
N GLN A 131 -54.84 62.10 -13.60
CA GLN A 131 -54.34 60.73 -13.66
C GLN A 131 -52.96 60.67 -14.33
N SER A 132 -52.75 61.41 -15.42
CA SER A 132 -51.47 61.49 -16.12
C SER A 132 -50.35 61.96 -15.19
N VAL A 133 -50.57 63.06 -14.47
CA VAL A 133 -49.60 63.58 -13.50
C VAL A 133 -49.33 62.57 -12.37
N ALA A 134 -50.36 61.90 -11.85
CA ALA A 134 -50.19 60.87 -10.83
C ALA A 134 -49.38 59.66 -11.35
N HIS A 135 -49.56 59.28 -12.61
CA HIS A 135 -48.78 58.21 -13.24
C HIS A 135 -47.32 58.61 -13.47
N GLU A 136 -47.05 59.83 -13.93
CA GLU A 136 -45.68 60.35 -14.07
C GLU A 136 -44.95 60.38 -12.72
N GLN A 137 -45.61 60.85 -11.66
CA GLN A 137 -45.03 60.85 -10.31
C GLN A 137 -44.70 59.44 -9.83
N LYS A 138 -45.61 58.46 -10.04
CA LYS A 138 -45.34 57.06 -9.71
C LYS A 138 -44.19 56.48 -10.53
N GLN A 139 -44.08 56.83 -11.81
CA GLN A 139 -42.99 56.40 -12.67
C GLN A 139 -41.65 56.96 -12.19
N GLN A 140 -41.58 58.26 -11.89
CA GLN A 140 -40.39 58.90 -11.35
C GLN A 140 -39.96 58.28 -10.01
N ALA A 141 -40.91 58.07 -9.09
CA ALA A 141 -40.63 57.43 -7.81
C ALA A 141 -40.14 55.97 -7.98
N SER A 142 -40.74 55.21 -8.90
CA SER A 142 -40.29 53.86 -9.21
C SER A 142 -38.90 53.84 -9.85
N HIS A 143 -38.60 54.81 -10.71
CA HIS A 143 -37.29 54.91 -11.36
C HIS A 143 -36.19 55.27 -10.36
N ALA A 144 -36.43 56.26 -9.49
CA ALA A 144 -35.50 56.61 -8.42
C ALA A 144 -35.23 55.42 -7.48
N LYS A 145 -36.27 54.65 -7.13
CA LYS A 145 -36.12 53.44 -6.32
C LYS A 145 -35.35 52.34 -7.05
N PHE A 146 -35.53 52.22 -8.36
CA PHE A 146 -34.76 51.29 -9.18
C PHE A 146 -33.27 51.66 -9.19
N GLU A 147 -32.93 52.92 -9.42
CA GLU A 147 -31.54 53.41 -9.39
C GLU A 147 -30.90 53.20 -8.01
N GLU A 148 -31.64 53.45 -6.92
CA GLU A 148 -31.16 53.19 -5.56
C GLU A 148 -30.85 51.70 -5.34
N LEU A 149 -31.77 50.81 -5.74
CA LEU A 149 -31.58 49.37 -5.62
C LEU A 149 -30.44 48.85 -6.49
N ASP A 150 -30.25 49.42 -7.69
CA ASP A 150 -29.16 49.05 -8.59
C ASP A 150 -27.80 49.44 -8.00
N LEU A 151 -27.70 50.63 -7.41
CA LEU A 151 -26.49 51.05 -6.68
C LEU A 151 -26.22 50.15 -5.46
N GLN A 152 -27.25 49.81 -4.68
CA GLN A 152 -27.12 48.90 -3.53
C GLN A 152 -26.68 47.49 -3.97
N LEU A 153 -27.21 47.00 -5.10
CA LEU A 153 -26.82 45.74 -5.68
C LEU A 153 -25.34 45.76 -6.11
N ALA A 154 -24.90 46.81 -6.81
CA ALA A 154 -23.51 46.97 -7.22
C ALA A 154 -22.56 46.99 -6.01
N GLN A 155 -22.88 47.74 -4.95
CA GLN A 155 -22.08 47.78 -3.71
C GLN A 155 -22.02 46.41 -3.02
N THR A 156 -23.14 45.69 -2.99
CA THR A 156 -23.20 44.35 -2.37
C THR A 156 -22.39 43.34 -3.17
N GLN A 157 -22.44 43.39 -4.51
CA GLN A 157 -21.65 42.54 -5.40
C GLN A 157 -20.15 42.84 -5.27
N GLU A 158 -19.76 44.12 -5.20
CA GLU A 158 -18.37 44.51 -4.98
C GLU A 158 -17.85 43.97 -3.64
N ARG A 159 -18.63 44.15 -2.56
CA ARG A 159 -18.28 43.62 -1.24
C ARG A 159 -18.19 42.09 -1.23
N HIS A 160 -19.08 41.41 -1.93
CA HIS A 160 -19.03 39.96 -2.09
C HIS A 160 -17.74 39.52 -2.79
N ALA A 161 -17.38 40.16 -3.90
CA ALA A 161 -16.13 39.87 -4.62
C ALA A 161 -14.89 40.09 -3.74
N GLN A 162 -14.83 41.20 -3.01
CA GLN A 162 -13.74 41.49 -2.06
C GLN A 162 -13.62 40.42 -0.95
N LEU A 163 -14.75 39.99 -0.39
CA LEU A 163 -14.77 38.94 0.64
C LEU A 163 -14.36 37.57 0.06
N GLN A 164 -14.75 37.27 -1.17
CA GLN A 164 -14.37 36.04 -1.86
C GLN A 164 -12.86 36.00 -2.12
N ASP A 165 -12.27 37.11 -2.60
CA ASP A 165 -10.82 37.22 -2.80
C ASP A 165 -10.05 37.09 -1.47
N ALA A 166 -10.54 37.73 -0.41
CA ALA A 166 -9.96 37.60 0.93
C ALA A 166 -10.05 36.16 1.47
N SER A 167 -11.17 35.46 1.24
CA SER A 167 -11.34 34.05 1.62
C SER A 167 -10.34 33.16 0.88
N LEU A 168 -10.21 33.32 -0.44
CA LEU A 168 -9.26 32.56 -1.25
C LEU A 168 -7.81 32.82 -0.82
N ALA A 169 -7.46 34.05 -0.46
CA ALA A 169 -6.14 34.38 0.06
C ALA A 169 -5.89 33.65 1.40
N LYS A 170 -6.86 33.66 2.32
CA LYS A 170 -6.76 32.98 3.61
C LYS A 170 -6.72 31.45 3.48
N GLU A 171 -7.45 30.87 2.54
CA GLU A 171 -7.38 29.44 2.24
C GLU A 171 -5.99 29.03 1.73
N LYS A 172 -5.38 29.84 0.85
CA LYS A 172 -4.01 29.60 0.38
C LYS A 172 -2.98 29.71 1.52
N GLU A 173 -3.09 30.72 2.37
CA GLU A 173 -2.25 30.85 3.58
C GLU A 173 -2.42 29.66 4.52
N PHE A 174 -3.65 29.18 4.71
CA PHE A 174 -3.91 28.01 5.54
C PHE A 174 -3.29 26.73 4.95
N GLN A 175 -3.43 26.51 3.64
CA GLN A 175 -2.84 25.36 2.95
C GLN A 175 -1.32 25.36 3.08
N SER A 176 -0.67 26.50 2.85
CA SER A 176 0.79 26.60 2.97
C SER A 176 1.28 26.37 4.41
N LEU A 177 0.58 26.92 5.42
CA LEU A 177 0.88 26.66 6.82
C LEU A 177 0.71 25.18 7.17
N ARG A 178 -0.36 24.54 6.67
CA ARG A 178 -0.61 23.12 6.90
C ARG A 178 0.48 22.24 6.28
N GLU A 179 0.91 22.55 5.06
CA GLU A 179 2.02 21.85 4.41
C GLU A 179 3.32 22.02 5.20
N SER A 180 3.61 23.24 5.67
CA SER A 180 4.80 23.49 6.49
C SER A 180 4.78 22.75 7.83
N SER A 181 3.60 22.64 8.46
CA SER A 181 3.41 21.85 9.69
C SER A 181 3.69 20.37 9.43
N LEU A 182 3.15 19.80 8.34
CA LEU A 182 3.39 18.39 7.99
C LEU A 182 4.87 18.12 7.66
N GLN A 183 5.57 19.08 7.06
CA GLN A 183 7.01 18.97 6.81
C GLN A 183 7.80 19.00 8.13
N LEU A 184 7.48 19.91 9.04
CA LEU A 184 8.09 19.99 10.36
C LEU A 184 7.86 18.71 11.18
N ASP A 185 6.64 18.16 11.16
CA ASP A 185 6.32 16.90 11.85
C ASP A 185 7.17 15.74 11.31
N LYS A 186 7.36 15.66 9.99
CA LYS A 186 8.26 14.65 9.38
C LYS A 186 9.71 14.85 9.82
N GLN A 187 10.20 16.08 9.81
CA GLN A 187 11.56 16.40 10.27
C GLN A 187 11.76 16.02 11.75
N CYS A 188 10.76 16.28 12.60
CA CYS A 188 10.79 15.85 14.01
C CYS A 188 10.84 14.32 14.13
N GLN A 189 10.01 13.59 13.39
CA GLN A 189 10.02 12.11 13.40
C GLN A 189 11.35 11.52 12.90
N GLU A 190 11.94 12.10 11.84
CA GLU A 190 13.25 11.70 11.33
C GLU A 190 14.35 11.96 12.37
N ALA A 191 14.34 13.13 13.02
CA ALA A 191 15.28 13.45 14.08
C ALA A 191 15.15 12.51 15.28
N GLU A 192 13.93 12.17 15.72
CA GLU A 192 13.69 11.20 16.78
C GLU A 192 14.23 9.81 16.41
N PHE A 193 14.03 9.37 15.17
CA PHE A 193 14.58 8.12 14.67
C PHE A 193 16.12 8.13 14.68
N GLN A 194 16.73 9.22 14.22
CA GLN A 194 18.19 9.39 14.25
C GLN A 194 18.73 9.33 15.68
N VAL A 195 18.07 9.98 16.64
CA VAL A 195 18.44 9.93 18.06
C VAL A 195 18.39 8.49 18.59
N ARG A 196 17.30 7.74 18.32
CA ARG A 196 17.19 6.34 18.74
C ARG A 196 18.26 5.45 18.12
N SER A 197 18.57 5.67 16.84
CA SER A 197 19.63 4.94 16.12
C SER A 197 21.01 5.22 16.74
N LEU A 198 21.32 6.48 17.01
CA LEU A 198 22.56 6.88 17.67
C LEU A 198 22.67 6.30 19.09
N GLN A 199 21.57 6.30 19.86
CA GLN A 199 21.53 5.68 21.19
C GLN A 199 21.77 4.16 21.13
N ALA A 200 21.15 3.46 20.18
CA ALA A 200 21.39 2.03 19.98
C ALA A 200 22.86 1.76 19.60
N ARG A 201 23.44 2.58 18.72
CA ARG A 201 24.85 2.49 18.34
C ARG A 201 25.78 2.77 19.52
N GLN A 202 25.45 3.75 20.36
CA GLN A 202 26.19 4.05 21.58
C GLN A 202 26.17 2.85 22.55
N GLN A 203 25.02 2.22 22.76
CA GLN A 203 24.90 1.03 23.62
C GLN A 203 25.67 -0.17 23.06
N GLU A 204 25.66 -0.37 21.75
CA GLU A 204 26.47 -1.41 21.09
C GLU A 204 27.96 -1.15 21.31
N LEU A 205 28.43 0.08 21.06
CA LEU A 205 29.82 0.47 21.30
C LEU A 205 30.21 0.28 22.77
N GLN A 206 29.33 0.62 23.72
CA GLN A 206 29.56 0.39 25.14
C GLN A 206 29.74 -1.11 25.45
N ARG A 207 28.88 -1.99 24.91
CA ARG A 207 29.02 -3.44 25.08
C ARG A 207 30.34 -3.96 24.50
N THR A 208 30.74 -3.46 23.33
CA THR A 208 32.03 -3.83 22.73
C THR A 208 33.21 -3.37 23.59
N GLN A 209 33.12 -2.19 24.18
CA GLN A 209 34.12 -1.67 25.12
C GLN A 209 34.20 -2.52 26.39
N ASP A 210 33.06 -2.88 26.97
CA ASP A 210 33.00 -3.72 28.17
C ASP A 210 33.59 -5.12 27.90
N THR A 211 33.27 -5.70 26.74
CA THR A 211 33.82 -7.00 26.30
C THR A 211 35.33 -6.92 26.10
N ALA A 212 35.81 -5.87 25.44
CA ALA A 212 37.24 -5.65 25.24
C ALA A 212 37.97 -5.46 26.57
N ALA A 213 37.38 -4.76 27.54
CA ALA A 213 37.93 -4.60 28.88
C ALA A 213 38.04 -5.96 29.61
N GLN A 214 37.01 -6.80 29.54
CA GLN A 214 37.05 -8.17 30.09
C GLN A 214 38.12 -9.02 29.43
N GLN A 215 38.27 -8.95 28.11
CA GLN A 215 39.31 -9.67 27.37
C GLN A 215 40.72 -9.24 27.79
N ILE A 216 40.94 -7.93 27.96
CA ILE A 216 42.21 -7.40 28.47
C ILE A 216 42.50 -7.95 29.87
N GLU A 217 41.50 -7.98 30.75
CA GLU A 217 41.67 -8.54 32.10
C GLU A 217 42.01 -10.04 32.05
N THR A 218 41.32 -10.84 31.23
CA THR A 218 41.64 -12.25 31.07
C THR A 218 43.05 -12.47 30.53
N LEU A 219 43.47 -11.69 29.54
CA LEU A 219 44.82 -11.79 28.96
C LEU A 219 45.89 -11.40 29.98
N ASN A 220 45.66 -10.37 30.79
CA ASN A 220 46.59 -9.98 31.87
C ASN A 220 46.73 -11.09 32.93
N ASN A 221 45.63 -11.76 33.28
CA ASN A 221 45.65 -12.89 34.21
C ASN A 221 46.38 -14.10 33.61
N GLU A 222 46.11 -14.43 32.34
CA GLU A 222 46.83 -15.49 31.62
C GLU A 222 48.33 -15.18 31.50
N GLN A 223 48.69 -13.94 31.18
CA GLN A 223 50.08 -13.50 31.13
C GLN A 223 50.76 -13.65 32.50
N SER A 224 50.09 -13.25 33.58
CA SER A 224 50.62 -13.39 34.94
C SER A 224 50.85 -14.85 35.30
N ARG A 225 49.88 -15.72 34.99
CA ARG A 225 50.00 -17.17 35.18
C ARG A 225 51.13 -17.78 34.36
N GLN A 226 51.24 -17.42 33.07
CA GLN A 226 52.34 -17.88 32.22
C GLN A 226 53.70 -17.42 32.75
N GLN A 227 53.79 -16.21 33.30
CA GLN A 227 55.00 -15.70 33.92
C GLN A 227 55.37 -16.47 35.19
N GLU A 228 54.38 -16.84 36.02
CA GLU A 228 54.58 -17.74 37.16
C GLU A 228 55.04 -19.13 36.73
N GLU A 229 54.39 -19.73 35.72
CA GLU A 229 54.78 -21.03 35.16
C GLU A 229 56.21 -21.00 34.60
N LEU A 230 56.61 -19.92 33.92
CA LEU A 230 57.99 -19.70 33.47
C LEU A 230 58.99 -19.61 34.62
N ASN A 231 58.63 -18.92 35.70
CA ASN A 231 59.49 -18.85 36.89
C ASN A 231 59.64 -20.22 37.57
N VAL A 232 58.58 -21.05 37.57
CA VAL A 232 58.60 -22.41 38.12
C VAL A 232 59.39 -23.37 37.24
N LEU A 233 59.32 -23.22 35.90
CA LEU A 233 60.16 -23.91 34.90
C LEU A 233 61.62 -23.44 34.93
N SER A 234 62.16 -23.25 36.14
CA SER A 234 63.56 -22.99 36.37
C SER A 234 64.39 -24.25 36.09
N ASP A 235 65.44 -24.06 35.30
CA ASP A 235 66.42 -25.08 34.91
C ASP A 235 67.19 -25.67 36.11
N THR A 236 66.91 -25.21 37.33
CA THR A 236 67.53 -25.70 38.57
C THR A 236 67.16 -27.15 38.85
N THR A 237 65.93 -27.56 38.59
CA THR A 237 65.48 -28.95 38.84
C THR A 237 66.07 -29.90 37.81
N ALA A 238 66.16 -29.48 36.55
CA ALA A 238 66.82 -30.23 35.48
C ALA A 238 68.34 -30.33 35.70
N ARG A 239 68.99 -29.25 36.17
CA ARG A 239 70.42 -29.25 36.53
C ARG A 239 70.73 -30.11 37.75
N ALA A 240 69.85 -30.13 38.76
CA ALA A 240 69.99 -31.03 39.90
C ALA A 240 69.89 -32.50 39.47
N GLY A 241 68.87 -32.85 38.67
CA GLY A 241 68.74 -34.19 38.09
C GLY A 241 69.92 -34.60 37.19
N LEU A 242 70.49 -33.65 36.43
CA LEU A 242 71.71 -33.87 35.65
C LEU A 242 72.94 -34.12 36.56
N GLN A 243 73.09 -33.37 37.65
CA GLN A 243 74.16 -33.60 38.63
C GLN A 243 74.04 -34.97 39.30
N ASP A 244 72.83 -35.38 39.69
CA ASP A 244 72.59 -36.70 40.26
C ASP A 244 72.92 -37.82 39.26
N ALA A 245 72.53 -37.65 37.99
CA ALA A 245 72.85 -38.61 36.92
C ALA A 245 74.36 -38.70 36.64
N LEU A 246 75.08 -37.56 36.65
CA LEU A 246 76.54 -37.52 36.50
C LEU A 246 77.25 -38.16 37.69
N ALA A 247 76.77 -37.93 38.92
CA ALA A 247 77.31 -38.58 40.11
C ALA A 247 77.13 -40.10 40.05
N LEU A 248 75.95 -40.56 39.62
CA LEU A 248 75.67 -41.98 39.40
C LEU A 248 76.57 -42.57 38.29
N GLN A 249 76.80 -41.84 37.19
CA GLN A 249 77.72 -42.27 36.15
C GLN A 249 79.14 -42.46 36.71
N LEU A 250 79.64 -41.49 37.48
CA LEU A 250 80.96 -41.57 38.11
C LEU A 250 81.06 -42.76 39.06
N GLU A 251 80.03 -43.01 39.87
CA GLU A 251 79.96 -44.19 40.75
C GLU A 251 80.02 -45.50 39.94
N ARG A 252 79.29 -45.59 38.83
CA ARG A 252 79.33 -46.78 37.95
C ARG A 252 80.67 -46.96 37.26
N GLU A 253 81.32 -45.88 36.81
CA GLU A 253 82.65 -45.91 36.21
C GLU A 253 83.72 -46.34 37.20
N THR A 254 83.67 -45.84 38.44
CA THR A 254 84.60 -46.26 39.51
C THR A 254 84.40 -47.73 39.88
N LEU A 255 83.15 -48.21 39.97
CA LEU A 255 82.84 -49.62 40.18
C LEU A 255 83.37 -50.48 39.02
N LEU A 256 83.17 -50.06 37.77
CA LEU A 256 83.67 -50.75 36.59
C LEU A 256 85.21 -50.82 36.58
N ALA A 257 85.88 -49.73 36.91
CA ALA A 257 87.34 -49.70 37.04
C ALA A 257 87.82 -50.68 38.13
N SER A 258 87.14 -50.72 39.29
CA SER A 258 87.45 -51.70 40.34
C SER A 258 87.33 -53.15 39.86
N LYS A 259 86.28 -53.46 39.09
CA LYS A 259 86.04 -54.80 38.54
C LYS A 259 87.03 -55.18 37.45
N ARG A 260 87.48 -54.21 36.64
CA ARG A 260 88.58 -54.43 35.68
C ARG A 260 89.89 -54.72 36.38
N ASN A 261 90.24 -53.96 37.42
CA ASN A 261 91.44 -54.24 38.22
C ASN A 261 91.38 -55.63 38.87
N GLU A 262 90.22 -56.04 39.38
CA GLU A 262 90.00 -57.38 39.94
C GLU A 262 90.17 -58.47 38.87
N TYR A 263 89.65 -58.24 37.66
CA TYR A 263 89.85 -59.14 36.51
C TYR A 263 91.32 -59.24 36.08
N ASP A 264 92.03 -58.12 36.02
CA ASP A 264 93.45 -58.09 35.67
C ASP A 264 94.31 -58.81 36.72
N ASP A 265 93.99 -58.65 38.02
CA ASP A 265 94.66 -59.39 39.11
C ASP A 265 94.41 -60.91 38.99
N LEU A 266 93.17 -61.32 38.74
CA LEU A 266 92.83 -62.74 38.51
C LEU A 266 93.54 -63.31 37.27
N THR A 267 93.65 -62.54 36.20
CA THR A 267 94.34 -62.94 34.96
C THR A 267 95.84 -63.12 35.21
N ASN A 268 96.45 -62.22 35.97
CA ASN A 268 97.85 -62.36 36.38
C ASN A 268 98.05 -63.61 37.24
N ARG A 269 97.18 -63.86 38.23
CA ARG A 269 97.24 -65.06 39.08
C ARG A 269 97.14 -66.35 38.26
N LEU A 270 96.22 -66.40 37.30
CA LEU A 270 96.07 -67.53 36.39
C LEU A 270 97.34 -67.76 35.56
N ARG A 271 97.97 -66.69 35.07
CA ARG A 271 99.23 -66.79 34.31
C ARG A 271 100.36 -67.36 35.17
N THR A 272 100.57 -66.84 36.39
CA THR A 272 101.57 -67.37 37.33
C THR A 272 101.31 -68.83 37.68
N SER A 273 100.06 -69.23 37.93
CA SER A 273 99.72 -70.62 38.22
C SER A 273 99.98 -71.55 37.03
N ASN A 274 99.72 -71.10 35.80
CA ASN A 274 100.06 -71.84 34.59
C ASN A 274 101.58 -71.98 34.39
N GLU A 275 102.36 -70.92 34.68
CA GLU A 275 103.83 -70.98 34.66
C GLU A 275 104.38 -71.95 35.71
N GLU A 276 103.81 -71.98 36.92
CA GLU A 276 104.14 -72.96 37.96
C GLU A 276 103.78 -74.39 37.55
N ARG A 277 102.60 -74.60 36.95
CA ARG A 277 102.19 -75.91 36.42
C ARG A 277 103.15 -76.40 35.35
N LEU A 278 103.56 -75.55 34.41
CA LEU A 278 104.55 -75.89 33.37
C LEU A 278 105.92 -76.22 33.95
N LYS A 279 106.37 -75.49 34.99
CA LYS A 279 107.61 -75.82 35.72
C LYS A 279 107.53 -77.21 36.37
N ILE A 280 106.40 -77.53 37.00
CA ILE A 280 106.17 -78.85 37.61
C ILE A 280 106.14 -79.95 36.54
N GLU A 281 105.45 -79.74 35.42
CA GLU A 281 105.42 -80.68 34.28
C GLU A 281 106.83 -80.92 33.71
N HIS A 282 107.65 -79.88 33.53
CA HIS A 282 109.02 -80.03 33.06
C HIS A 282 109.94 -80.76 34.05
N GLN A 283 109.71 -80.64 35.36
CA GLN A 283 110.47 -81.37 36.38
C GLN A 283 110.03 -82.84 36.54
N LEU A 284 108.85 -83.20 36.05
CA LEU A 284 108.24 -84.52 36.22
C LEU A 284 108.88 -85.58 35.32
N GLU A 285 109.21 -85.23 34.07
CA GLU A 285 109.82 -86.14 33.09
C GLU A 285 111.21 -86.66 33.51
N PRO A 286 112.16 -85.82 33.96
CA PRO A 286 113.46 -86.32 34.45
C PRO A 286 113.33 -87.16 35.73
N LEU A 287 112.33 -86.90 36.58
CA LEU A 287 112.04 -87.75 37.75
C LEU A 287 111.48 -89.11 37.33
N ARG A 288 110.58 -89.17 36.33
CA ARG A 288 110.07 -90.43 35.76
C ARG A 288 111.19 -91.25 35.13
N GLN A 289 112.09 -90.62 34.37
CA GLN A 289 113.26 -91.28 33.80
C GLN A 289 114.17 -91.88 34.88
N ARG A 290 114.44 -91.15 35.97
CA ARG A 290 115.20 -91.69 37.11
C ARG A 290 114.53 -92.89 37.78
N ILE A 291 113.20 -92.90 37.91
CA ILE A 291 112.45 -94.04 38.46
C ILE A 291 112.62 -95.27 37.55
N VAL A 292 112.43 -95.10 36.23
CA VAL A 292 112.55 -96.20 35.26
C VAL A 292 113.98 -96.74 35.23
N ASP A 293 115.00 -95.88 35.22
CA ASP A 293 116.41 -96.29 35.28
C ASP A 293 116.72 -97.09 36.54
N THR A 294 116.18 -96.68 37.69
CA THR A 294 116.40 -97.36 38.96
C THR A 294 115.66 -98.70 39.00
N GLN A 295 114.46 -98.78 38.43
CA GLN A 295 113.70 -100.03 38.30
C GLN A 295 114.39 -101.04 37.37
N LEU A 296 114.92 -100.60 36.22
CA LEU A 296 115.68 -101.45 35.30
C LEU A 296 116.95 -102.00 35.97
N LYS A 297 117.70 -101.16 36.70
CA LYS A 297 118.88 -101.60 37.46
C LYS A 297 118.51 -102.60 38.57
N ALA A 298 117.40 -102.38 39.28
CA ALA A 298 116.92 -103.30 40.30
C ALA A 298 116.46 -104.64 39.71
N GLN A 299 115.77 -104.63 38.56
CA GLN A 299 115.30 -105.84 37.89
C GLN A 299 116.47 -106.65 37.31
N ALA A 300 117.49 -105.99 36.75
CA ALA A 300 118.72 -106.65 36.29
C ALA A 300 119.48 -107.31 37.44
N ALA A 301 119.61 -106.63 38.59
CA ALA A 301 120.26 -107.20 39.78
C ALA A 301 119.49 -108.40 40.35
N ARG A 302 118.16 -108.36 40.35
CA ARG A 302 117.31 -109.46 40.83
C ARG A 302 117.38 -110.70 39.93
N LEU A 303 117.30 -110.51 38.61
CA LEU A 303 117.48 -111.61 37.64
C LEU A 303 118.88 -112.23 37.74
N GLY A 304 119.92 -111.41 37.94
CA GLY A 304 121.27 -111.91 38.19
C GLY A 304 121.35 -112.75 39.46
N PHE A 305 120.75 -112.29 40.56
CA PHE A 305 120.70 -113.05 41.81
C PHE A 305 119.95 -114.39 41.63
N GLU A 306 118.75 -114.36 41.04
CA GLU A 306 117.94 -115.56 40.81
C GLU A 306 118.66 -116.57 39.89
N GLN A 307 119.37 -116.11 38.85
CA GLN A 307 120.16 -116.99 37.98
C GLN A 307 121.32 -117.68 38.72
N TYR A 308 122.07 -116.95 39.55
CA TYR A 308 123.20 -117.53 40.29
C TYR A 308 122.72 -118.45 41.43
N ASP A 309 121.62 -118.12 42.10
CA ASP A 309 121.01 -118.99 43.11
C ASP A 309 120.55 -120.32 42.49
N GLN A 310 119.97 -120.26 41.29
CA GLN A 310 119.51 -121.45 40.58
C GLN A 310 120.68 -122.32 40.08
N LEU A 311 121.79 -121.71 39.63
CA LEU A 311 123.02 -122.45 39.30
C LEU A 311 123.64 -123.16 40.51
N LEU A 312 123.58 -122.55 41.70
CA LEU A 312 124.05 -123.16 42.95
C LEU A 312 123.14 -124.32 43.41
N GLN A 313 121.82 -124.17 43.24
CA GLN A 313 120.87 -125.25 43.54
C GLN A 313 121.02 -126.44 42.59
N ASP A 314 121.13 -126.21 41.27
CA ASP A 314 121.28 -127.26 40.27
C ASP A 314 122.60 -128.05 40.42
N ALA A 315 123.66 -127.39 40.87
CA ALA A 315 124.93 -128.02 41.19
C ALA A 315 124.92 -128.79 42.54
N GLN A 316 123.78 -128.86 43.24
CA GLN A 316 123.63 -129.46 44.57
C GLN A 316 124.73 -129.00 45.54
N THR A 317 125.07 -127.71 45.49
CA THR A 317 126.25 -127.20 46.20
C THR A 317 125.90 -126.97 47.67
N ASP A 318 126.77 -127.43 48.57
CA ASP A 318 126.65 -127.14 49.99
C ASP A 318 127.07 -125.68 50.26
N LEU A 319 126.07 -124.81 50.49
CA LEU A 319 126.26 -123.38 50.65
C LEU A 319 127.09 -123.02 51.88
N GLU A 320 127.05 -123.82 52.96
CA GLU A 320 127.87 -123.58 54.16
C GLU A 320 129.35 -123.93 53.88
N ALA A 321 129.60 -124.96 53.08
CA ALA A 321 130.96 -125.35 52.67
C ALA A 321 131.58 -124.36 51.67
N VAL A 322 130.79 -123.82 50.73
CA VAL A 322 131.26 -122.79 49.76
C VAL A 322 131.50 -121.44 50.45
N ALA A 323 130.63 -121.05 51.40
CA ALA A 323 130.86 -119.86 52.21
C ALA A 323 132.15 -120.00 53.04
N ALA A 324 132.38 -121.18 53.63
CA ALA A 324 133.61 -121.48 54.37
C ALA A 324 134.85 -121.49 53.46
N SER A 325 134.77 -121.95 52.21
CA SER A 325 135.92 -121.91 51.27
C SER A 325 136.23 -120.49 50.81
N ILE A 326 135.23 -119.64 50.57
CA ILE A 326 135.41 -118.22 50.23
C ILE A 326 136.11 -117.47 51.37
N GLU A 327 135.73 -117.73 52.63
CA GLU A 327 136.38 -117.15 53.81
C GLU A 327 137.79 -117.71 54.05
N HIS A 328 138.00 -119.02 53.88
CA HIS A 328 139.29 -119.66 54.16
C HIS A 328 140.35 -119.38 53.07
N GLU A 329 139.94 -119.24 51.80
CA GLU A 329 140.81 -118.97 50.65
C GLU A 329 140.83 -117.48 50.21
N SER A 330 140.11 -116.59 50.91
CA SER A 330 140.09 -115.14 50.67
C SER A 330 139.72 -114.73 49.23
N VAL A 331 138.69 -115.36 48.67
CA VAL A 331 138.27 -115.20 47.27
C VAL A 331 137.69 -113.79 47.02
N LYS A 332 138.18 -113.09 45.98
CA LYS A 332 137.74 -111.72 45.63
C LYS A 332 136.79 -111.70 44.43
N LEU A 333 135.69 -110.97 44.55
CA LEU A 333 134.65 -110.82 43.50
C LEU A 333 135.20 -110.26 42.17
N ALA A 334 136.20 -109.38 42.23
CA ALA A 334 136.83 -108.80 41.05
C ALA A 334 137.86 -109.77 40.44
N GLY A 335 137.52 -110.38 39.31
CA GLY A 335 138.39 -111.32 38.57
C GLY A 335 137.75 -112.69 38.33
N LEU A 336 136.83 -113.11 39.20
CA LEU A 336 136.16 -114.42 39.13
C LEU A 336 135.40 -114.66 37.82
N SER A 337 134.77 -113.63 37.24
CA SER A 337 134.09 -113.78 35.94
C SER A 337 135.07 -114.15 34.81
N ASN A 338 136.31 -113.64 34.86
CA ASN A 338 137.33 -113.97 33.87
C ASN A 338 137.92 -115.38 34.11
N GLU A 339 138.04 -115.81 35.37
CA GLU A 339 138.45 -117.17 35.72
C GLU A 339 137.38 -118.20 35.35
N ILE A 340 136.09 -117.89 35.54
CA ILE A 340 134.96 -118.72 35.10
C ILE A 340 134.98 -118.87 33.58
N ASP A 341 135.17 -117.79 32.83
CA ASP A 341 135.30 -117.85 31.36
C ASP A 341 136.53 -118.66 30.91
N GLN A 342 137.64 -118.63 31.66
CA GLN A 342 138.83 -119.41 31.39
C GLN A 342 138.62 -120.91 31.67
N LEU A 343 138.01 -121.27 32.81
CA LEU A 343 137.66 -122.64 33.16
C LEU A 343 136.60 -123.21 32.21
N GLN A 344 135.64 -122.40 31.74
CA GLN A 344 134.61 -122.83 30.80
C GLN A 344 135.20 -123.08 29.40
N ARG A 345 136.22 -122.31 29.00
CA ARG A 345 137.05 -122.62 27.80
C ARG A 345 137.92 -123.86 28.00
N GLU A 346 138.51 -124.08 29.17
CA GLU A 346 139.25 -125.30 29.49
C GLU A 346 138.33 -126.54 29.50
N THR A 347 137.11 -126.41 30.00
CA THR A 347 136.07 -127.47 30.03
C THR A 347 135.58 -127.83 28.63
N GLN A 348 135.42 -126.84 27.73
CA GLN A 348 135.13 -127.10 26.32
C GLN A 348 136.31 -127.72 25.55
N SER A 349 137.56 -127.57 26.03
CA SER A 349 138.77 -128.12 25.41
C SER A 349 139.09 -129.57 25.80
N LEU A 350 138.44 -130.12 26.83
CA LEU A 350 138.62 -131.47 27.39
C LEU A 350 137.72 -132.55 26.74
N GLY A 351 137.59 -132.57 25.40
CA GLY A 351 136.68 -133.43 24.62
C GLY A 351 136.33 -134.85 25.14
N ALA A 352 135.10 -135.30 24.83
CA ALA A 352 134.43 -136.54 25.28
C ALA A 352 135.30 -137.81 25.47
N VAL A 353 135.12 -138.54 26.60
CA VAL A 353 135.85 -139.80 26.89
C VAL A 353 134.91 -140.99 27.14
N ASN A 354 134.70 -141.72 26.03
CA ASN A 354 134.71 -143.17 25.78
C ASN A 354 134.34 -144.19 26.89
N LEU A 355 133.07 -144.63 26.87
CA LEU A 355 132.50 -145.71 27.71
C LEU A 355 132.91 -147.16 27.33
N ALA A 356 133.85 -147.36 26.39
CA ALA A 356 134.25 -148.68 25.91
C ALA A 356 135.13 -149.50 26.89
N ALA A 357 135.66 -148.89 27.96
CA ALA A 357 136.52 -149.59 28.94
C ALA A 357 135.75 -150.27 30.08
N LEU A 358 134.44 -149.99 30.23
CA LEU A 358 133.62 -150.58 31.30
C LEU A 358 133.03 -151.95 30.93
N GLU A 359 133.00 -152.29 29.63
CA GLU A 359 132.63 -153.62 29.14
C GLU A 359 133.72 -154.70 29.42
N GLU A 360 134.98 -154.33 29.66
CA GLU A 360 136.05 -155.29 30.01
C GLU A 360 136.12 -155.64 31.51
N LEU A 361 135.62 -154.79 32.41
CA LEU A 361 135.69 -155.05 33.87
C LEU A 361 134.57 -155.99 34.36
N GLY A 362 133.44 -156.04 33.64
CA GLY A 362 132.34 -156.96 33.92
C GLY A 362 132.69 -158.41 33.63
N THR A 363 133.33 -158.67 32.48
CA THR A 363 133.77 -160.01 32.08
C THR A 363 134.86 -160.58 33.00
N ALA A 364 135.65 -159.73 33.66
CA ALA A 364 136.63 -160.14 34.67
C ALA A 364 136.00 -160.50 36.03
N ARG A 365 134.89 -159.86 36.42
CA ARG A 365 134.20 -160.12 37.69
C ARG A 365 133.44 -161.44 37.67
N GLU A 366 132.75 -161.77 36.58
CA GLU A 366 132.05 -163.05 36.47
C GLU A 366 133.02 -164.25 36.44
N ARG A 367 134.22 -164.06 35.87
CA ARG A 367 135.28 -165.07 35.85
C ARG A 367 135.90 -165.31 37.24
N LYS A 368 135.87 -164.31 38.13
CA LYS A 368 136.28 -164.44 39.53
C LYS A 368 135.22 -165.18 40.36
N THR A 369 133.93 -164.87 40.17
CA THR A 369 132.85 -165.60 40.85
C THR A 369 132.82 -167.08 40.47
N PHE A 370 133.22 -167.41 39.24
CA PHE A 370 133.40 -168.79 38.77
C PHE A 370 134.54 -169.56 39.47
N LEU A 371 135.57 -168.86 39.96
CA LEU A 371 136.72 -169.45 40.65
C LEU A 371 136.53 -169.49 42.18
N ASP A 372 135.86 -168.49 42.76
CA ASP A 372 135.60 -168.46 44.21
C ASP A 372 134.59 -169.55 44.62
N ALA A 373 133.62 -169.89 43.77
CA ALA A 373 132.68 -170.99 44.02
C ALA A 373 133.35 -172.38 43.97
N GLN A 374 134.47 -172.54 43.25
CA GLN A 374 135.27 -173.78 43.29
C GLN A 374 136.10 -173.91 44.57
N SER A 375 136.35 -172.82 45.30
CA SER A 375 137.20 -172.84 46.51
C SER A 375 136.43 -173.13 47.80
N ALA A 376 135.11 -172.93 47.81
CA ALA A 376 134.25 -173.24 48.95
C ALA A 376 133.63 -174.65 48.90
N ASP A 377 134.02 -175.47 47.92
CA ASP A 377 133.66 -176.91 47.81
C ASP A 377 134.69 -177.82 48.52
N LEU A 378 135.48 -177.28 49.44
CA LEU A 378 136.39 -178.03 50.33
C LEU A 378 136.22 -177.66 51.82
N ASN A 379 135.03 -177.13 52.15
CA ASN A 379 134.35 -177.24 53.45
C ASN A 379 132.83 -177.22 53.28
#